data_AF-A0A8H6RAV9-F1
#
_entry.id   AF-A0A8H6RAV9-F1
#
_cell.length_a   1.000
_cell.length_b   1.000
_cell.length_c   1.000
_cell.angle_alpha   90.00
_cell.angle_beta   90.00
_cell.angle_gamma   90.00
#
_symmetry.space_group_name_H-M   'P 1'
#
loop_
_entity.id
_entity.type
_entity.pdbx_description
1 polymer ?
#
loop_
_entity_poly.entity_id
_entity_poly.type
_entity_poly.pdbx_seq_one_letter_code
_entity_poly.pdbx_strand_id
1 'polypeptide(L)' 'MVVNTYGISVGIAKIGWKLYLVYIGWICVELAVVYFFFVETAGKTLEELKSIFEAPNPRKASTRKTKVEMDDSGHVVHVE' A
#
# COMPACT_ATOMS: atom_id res chain seq x y z
N MET A 1 0.63 -14.84 -10.50
CA MET A 1 0.07 -16.21 -10.50
C MET A 1 1.12 -17.31 -10.72
N VAL A 2 2.12 -17.14 -11.60
CA VAL A 2 3.12 -18.19 -11.92
C VAL A 2 3.91 -18.71 -10.70
N VAL A 3 4.36 -17.83 -9.81
CA VAL A 3 5.15 -18.23 -8.61
C VAL A 3 4.30 -19.04 -7.62
N ASN A 4 3.04 -18.65 -7.42
CA ASN A 4 2.13 -19.35 -6.51
C ASN A 4 1.76 -20.76 -7.04
N THR A 5 1.53 -20.87 -8.35
CA THR A 5 1.08 -22.13 -8.97
C THR A 5 2.23 -23.12 -9.20
N TYR A 6 3.44 -22.65 -9.49
CA TYR A 6 4.56 -23.54 -9.86
C TYR A 6 5.79 -23.41 -8.96
N GLY A 7 6.03 -22.23 -8.37
CA GLY A 7 7.23 -21.97 -7.56
C GLY A 7 7.13 -22.53 -6.15
N ILE A 8 5.97 -22.45 -5.51
CA ILE A 8 5.79 -22.87 -4.10
C ILE A 8 6.00 -24.37 -3.94
N SER A 9 5.42 -25.20 -4.81
CA SER A 9 5.54 -26.67 -4.72
C SER A 9 7.00 -27.13 -4.86
N VAL A 10 7.74 -26.54 -5.81
CA VAL A 10 9.18 -26.80 -6.00
C VAL A 10 9.99 -26.32 -4.80
N GLY A 11 9.68 -25.13 -4.29
CA GLY A 11 10.34 -24.56 -3.10
C GLY A 11 10.15 -25.43 -1.86
N ILE A 12 8.92 -25.84 -1.56
CA ILE A 12 8.62 -26.73 -0.43
C ILE A 12 9.34 -28.08 -0.59
N ALA A 13 9.38 -28.65 -1.81
CA ALA A 13 10.10 -29.91 -2.03
C ALA A 13 11.62 -29.80 -1.82
N LYS A 14 12.22 -28.63 -2.06
CA LYS A 14 13.68 -28.44 -1.98
C LYS A 14 14.17 -27.92 -0.62
N ILE A 15 13.44 -27.00 -0.01
CA ILE A 15 13.86 -26.30 1.21
C ILE A 15 12.83 -26.41 2.35
N GLY A 16 11.69 -27.06 2.11
CA GLY A 16 10.68 -27.35 3.13
C GLY A 16 10.15 -26.08 3.79
N TRP A 17 10.00 -26.14 5.12
CA TRP A 17 9.51 -25.03 5.93
C TRP A 17 10.37 -23.77 5.84
N LYS A 18 11.65 -23.87 5.42
CA LYS A 18 12.51 -22.69 5.28
C LYS A 18 12.04 -21.75 4.18
N LEU A 19 11.19 -22.21 3.25
CA LEU A 19 10.55 -21.34 2.27
C LEU A 19 9.76 -20.21 2.94
N TYR A 20 9.16 -20.45 4.11
CA TYR A 20 8.45 -19.40 4.86
C TYR A 20 9.38 -18.26 5.28
N LEU A 21 10.64 -18.53 5.60
CA LEU A 21 11.63 -17.49 5.93
C LEU A 21 11.95 -16.61 4.71
N VAL A 22 11.99 -17.20 3.52
CA VAL A 22 12.17 -16.45 2.26
C VAL A 22 10.98 -15.51 2.04
N TYR A 23 9.75 -15.99 2.26
CA TYR A 23 8.55 -15.16 2.18
C TYR A 23 8.52 -14.05 3.22
N ILE A 24 8.95 -14.31 4.46
CA ILE A 24 9.07 -13.26 5.48
C ILE A 24 10.06 -12.18 5.02
N GLY A 25 11.22 -12.59 4.48
CA GLY A 25 12.18 -11.65 3.91
C GLY A 25 11.60 -10.82 2.76
N TRP A 26 10.85 -11.46 1.87
CA TRP A 26 10.16 -10.77 0.78
C TRP A 26 9.09 -9.79 1.27
N ILE A 27 8.30 -10.18 2.28
CA ILE A 27 7.31 -9.30 2.91
C ILE A 27 8.01 -8.09 3.55
N CYS A 28 9.18 -8.24 4.16
CA CYS A 28 9.94 -7.09 4.67
C CYS A 28 10.35 -6.12 3.56
N VAL A 29 10.72 -6.63 2.38
CA VAL A 29 11.01 -5.80 1.19
C VAL A 29 9.75 -5.08 0.72
N GLU A 30 8.62 -5.79 0.61
CA GLU A 30 7.32 -5.20 0.25
C GLU A 30 6.91 -4.12 1.25
N LEU A 31 7.04 -4.37 2.54
CA LEU A 31 6.76 -3.39 3.60
C LEU A 31 7.65 -2.16 3.50
N ALA A 32 8.94 -2.33 3.17
CA ALA A 32 9.82 -1.19 2.94
C ALA A 32 9.36 -0.36 1.73
N VAL A 33 9.02 -1.02 0.61
CA VAL A 33 8.52 -0.35 -0.59
C VAL A 33 7.22 0.40 -0.29
N VAL A 34 6.27 -0.26 0.39
CA VAL A 34 5.01 0.37 0.80
C VAL A 34 5.29 1.55 1.72
N TYR A 35 6.14 1.37 2.72
CA TYR A 35 6.46 2.45 3.66
C TYR A 35 7.02 3.68 2.93
N PHE A 36 7.92 3.54 1.96
CA PHE A 36 8.57 4.67 1.31
C PHE A 36 7.79 5.26 0.13
N PHE A 37 7.04 4.45 -0.62
CA PHE A 37 6.47 4.85 -1.90
C PHE A 37 4.95 4.83 -1.96
N PHE A 38 4.27 4.12 -1.05
CA PHE A 38 2.82 4.06 -1.08
C PHE A 38 2.19 5.41 -0.71
N VAL A 39 1.21 5.82 -1.51
CA VAL A 39 0.42 7.03 -1.33
C VAL A 39 -0.89 6.62 -0.65
N GLU A 40 -1.22 7.23 0.47
CA GLU A 40 -2.49 6.99 1.17
C GLU A 40 -3.66 7.55 0.34
N THR A 41 -4.66 6.72 0.05
CA THR A 41 -5.80 7.07 -0.79
C THR A 41 -7.14 7.06 -0.04
N ALA A 42 -7.17 6.53 1.18
CA ALA A 42 -8.40 6.47 1.96
C ALA A 42 -8.88 7.86 2.38
N GLY A 43 -10.18 8.13 2.25
CA GLY A 43 -10.78 9.41 2.63
C GLY A 43 -10.29 10.59 1.80
N LYS A 44 -9.97 10.36 0.52
CA LYS A 44 -9.55 11.37 -0.46
C LYS A 44 -10.43 11.29 -1.71
N THR A 45 -10.81 12.45 -2.23
CA THR A 45 -11.50 12.58 -3.51
C THR A 45 -10.51 12.42 -4.67
N LEU A 46 -11.01 12.19 -5.90
CA LEU A 46 -10.16 12.06 -7.10
C LEU A 46 -9.37 13.34 -7.39
N GLU A 47 -9.95 14.51 -7.11
CA GLU A 47 -9.29 15.81 -7.31
C GLU A 47 -8.12 15.99 -6.33
N GLU A 48 -8.32 15.66 -5.05
CA GLU A 48 -7.25 15.68 -4.05
C GLU A 48 -6.15 14.68 -4.41
N LEU A 49 -6.51 13.47 -4.85
CA LEU A 49 -5.54 12.46 -5.24
C LEU A 49 -4.65 12.95 -6.38
N LYS A 50 -5.24 13.61 -7.38
CA LYS A 50 -4.47 14.24 -8.47
C LYS A 50 -3.47 15.26 -7.93
N SER A 51 -3.90 16.14 -7.01
CA SER A 51 -3.02 17.14 -6.40
C SER A 51 -1.88 16.50 -5.59
N ILE A 52 -2.14 15.37 -4.93
CA ILE A 52 -1.15 14.60 -4.17
C ILE A 52 -0.11 13.99 -5.11
N PHE A 53 -0.54 13.40 -6.23
CA PHE A 53 0.37 12.80 -7.22
C PHE A 53 1.22 13.84 -7.97
N GLU A 54 0.74 15.07 -8.11
CA GLU A 54 1.49 16.19 -8.71
C GLU A 54 2.47 16.85 -7.73
N ALA A 55 2.38 16.57 -6.42
CA ALA A 55 3.26 17.17 -5.43
C ALA A 55 4.72 16.68 -5.58
N PRO A 56 5.73 17.48 -5.19
CA PRO A 56 7.14 17.08 -5.26
C PRO A 56 7.48 15.79 -4.49
N ASN A 57 6.66 15.45 -3.49
CA ASN A 57 6.75 14.17 -2.78
C ASN A 57 5.33 13.67 -2.46
N PRO A 58 4.73 12.85 -3.33
CA PRO A 58 3.35 12.39 -3.20
C PRO A 58 3.06 11.63 -1.91
N ARG A 59 3.96 10.74 -1.49
CA ARG A 59 3.82 9.96 -0.25
C ARG A 59 3.79 10.86 0.99
N LYS A 60 4.63 11.91 1.03
CA LYS A 60 4.59 12.88 2.13
C LYS A 60 3.31 13.72 2.08
N ALA A 61 2.88 14.12 0.88
CA ALA A 61 1.65 14.90 0.69
C ALA A 61 0.40 14.13 1.14
N SER A 62 0.33 12.83 0.88
CA SER A 62 -0.82 11.99 1.26
C SER A 62 -0.99 11.81 2.76
N THR A 63 0.11 11.84 3.52
CA THR A 63 0.10 11.67 4.99
C THR A 63 -0.15 12.95 5.78
N ARG A 64 -0.30 14.09 5.08
CA ARG A 64 -0.59 15.37 5.73
C ARG A 64 -2.02 15.34 6.28
N LYS A 65 -2.21 15.79 7.52
CA LYS A 65 -3.55 15.85 8.14
C LYS A 65 -4.42 16.87 7.41
N THR A 66 -5.25 16.41 6.49
CA THR A 66 -6.36 17.21 5.95
C THR A 66 -7.60 17.00 6.82
N LYS A 67 -8.33 18.06 7.14
CA LYS A 67 -9.46 18.02 8.09
C LYS A 67 -10.71 17.59 7.33
N VAL A 68 -10.94 16.29 7.25
CA VAL A 68 -12.06 15.73 6.49
C VAL A 68 -13.35 15.82 7.32
N GLU A 69 -14.31 16.66 6.92
CA GLU A 69 -15.67 16.57 7.45
C GLU A 69 -16.43 15.45 6.72
N MET A 70 -16.90 14.48 7.50
CA MET A 70 -17.70 13.34 7.02
C MET A 70 -19.17 13.58 7.38
N ASP A 71 -20.07 13.37 6.42
CA ASP A 71 -21.51 13.36 6.63
C ASP A 71 -21.94 12.13 7.44
N ASP A 72 -23.12 12.15 8.05
CA ASP A 72 -23.71 11.08 8.89
C ASP A 72 -23.85 9.74 8.12
N SER A 73 -23.77 9.80 6.78
CA SER A 73 -23.79 8.65 5.87
C SER A 73 -22.40 8.11 5.51
N GLY A 74 -21.32 8.67 6.08
CA GLY A 74 -19.93 8.28 5.79
C GLY A 74 -19.37 8.83 4.48
N HIS A 75 -20.09 9.76 3.83
CA HIS A 75 -19.61 10.45 2.64
C HIS A 75 -18.76 11.66 2.99
N VAL A 76 -17.66 11.86 2.27
CA VAL A 76 -16.81 13.05 2.40
C VAL A 76 -17.54 14.23 1.75
N VAL A 77 -17.97 15.20 2.55
CA VAL A 77 -18.85 16.31 2.08
C VAL A 77 -18.06 17.56 1.76
N HIS A 78 -17.05 17.93 2.55
CA HIS A 78 -16.11 19.01 2.22
C HIS A 78 -14.86 18.92 3.11
N VAL A 79 -13.73 19.36 2.57
CA VAL A 79 -12.43 19.34 3.23
C VAL A 79 -11.71 20.63 2.82
N GLU A 80 -11.43 21.53 3.78
CA GLU A 80 -10.50 22.67 3.59
C GLU A 80 -9.03 22.22 3.66
#